data_AF-A0A954K022-F1
#
_entry.id   AF-A0A954K022-F1
#
_cell.length_a   1.000
_cell.length_b   1.000
_cell.length_c   1.000
_cell.angle_alpha   90.00
_cell.angle_beta   90.00
_cell.angle_gamma   90.00
#
_symmetry.space_group_name_H-M   'P 1'
#
loop_
_entity.id
_entity.type
_entity.pdbx_description
1 polymer ?
#
loop_
_entity_poly.entity_id
_entity_poly.type
_entity_poly.pdbx_seq_one_letter_code
_entity_poly.pdbx_strand_id
1 'polypeptide(L)'
;RGLLYPCFCTRKDILREIEAAGGAPHGPEAALYPGLCRNLSEVERQSRMASGEAFAMRLDLGRALAEAGNDLTWIDQQRGLQHAQPERLGDVVLVRKDIGCSYHLAVVIDDALQGVTKITRGEDLFEATHIQRVLQKLLGLPTAEYEHHRLICDNDGRRLAKRDEAETIRSLRQRGVSPRELRARLGFQ
;
A
#
# COMPACT_ATOMS: atom_id res chain seq x y z
N ARG A 1 1.47 6.04 21.67
CA ARG A 1 2.45 6.60 20.70
C ARG A 1 1.93 7.79 19.92
N GLY A 2 0.61 7.98 19.71
CA GLY A 2 0.09 9.23 19.10
C GLY A 2 0.48 9.45 17.63
N LEU A 3 0.79 8.35 16.93
CA LEU A 3 1.21 8.32 15.52
C LEU A 3 0.04 8.24 14.54
N LEU A 4 -1.19 8.06 15.06
CA LEU A 4 -2.39 7.96 14.23
C LEU A 4 -3.34 9.11 14.54
N TYR A 5 -4.11 9.50 13.54
CA TYR A 5 -5.21 10.45 13.71
C TYR A 5 -6.46 10.01 12.92
N PRO A 6 -7.67 10.33 13.41
CA PRO A 6 -8.90 10.03 12.70
C PRO A 6 -9.05 10.95 11.49
N CYS A 7 -9.46 10.37 10.37
CA CYS A 7 -9.78 11.06 9.14
C CYS A 7 -11.24 10.77 8.78
N PHE A 8 -12.03 11.84 8.71
CA PHE A 8 -13.45 11.81 8.37
C PHE A 8 -13.70 12.06 6.87
N CYS A 9 -12.65 12.43 6.12
CA CYS A 9 -12.76 12.77 4.71
C CYS A 9 -13.22 11.56 3.88
N THR A 10 -14.19 11.80 3.01
CA THR A 10 -14.50 10.89 1.91
C THR A 10 -13.47 11.01 0.79
N ARG A 11 -13.44 10.05 -0.13
CA ARG A 11 -12.61 10.15 -1.34
C ARG A 11 -12.94 11.41 -2.15
N LYS A 12 -14.22 11.81 -2.17
CA LYS A 12 -14.68 13.02 -2.86
C LYS A 12 -14.10 14.29 -2.22
N ASP A 13 -14.07 14.36 -0.89
CA ASP A 13 -13.49 15.51 -0.18
C ASP A 13 -12.00 15.65 -0.46
N ILE A 14 -11.28 14.53 -0.49
CA ILE A 14 -9.84 14.48 -0.78
C ILE A 14 -9.56 14.97 -2.21
N LEU A 15 -10.30 14.45 -3.20
CA LEU A 15 -10.12 14.85 -4.59
C LEU A 15 -10.42 16.34 -4.81
N ARG A 16 -11.49 16.86 -4.19
CA ARG A 16 -11.83 18.29 -4.25
C ARG A 16 -10.70 19.16 -3.71
N GLU A 17 -10.09 18.77 -2.60
CA GLU A 17 -8.98 19.53 -2.00
C GLU A 17 -7.74 19.52 -2.89
N ILE A 18 -7.41 18.37 -3.48
CA ILE A 18 -6.28 18.24 -4.42
C ILE A 18 -6.49 19.11 -5.66
N GLU A 19 -7.71 19.10 -6.22
CA GLU A 19 -8.09 19.95 -7.34
C GLU A 19 -7.99 21.45 -6.99
N ALA A 20 -8.48 21.84 -5.80
CA ALA A 20 -8.43 23.22 -5.32
C ALA A 20 -7.00 23.72 -5.07
N ALA A 21 -6.09 22.83 -4.65
CA ALA A 21 -4.67 23.13 -4.45
C ALA A 21 -3.87 23.23 -5.77
N GLY A 22 -4.51 23.10 -6.94
CA GLY A 22 -3.85 23.15 -8.24
C GLY A 22 -3.03 21.89 -8.57
N GLY A 23 -3.18 20.83 -7.77
CA GLY A 23 -2.57 19.53 -8.03
C GLY A 23 -3.41 18.74 -9.02
N ALA A 24 -3.13 18.85 -10.32
CA ALA A 24 -3.70 17.89 -11.27
C ALA A 24 -3.15 16.49 -10.93
N PRO A 25 -4.00 15.47 -10.71
CA PRO A 25 -3.50 14.10 -10.51
C PRO A 25 -2.87 13.63 -11.81
N HIS A 26 -1.55 13.79 -11.93
CA HIS A 26 -0.78 13.30 -13.06
C HIS A 26 -0.48 11.81 -12.85
N GLY A 27 -1.40 10.97 -13.31
CA GLY A 27 -1.19 9.53 -13.44
C GLY A 27 -2.05 8.66 -12.51
N PRO A 28 -1.95 7.32 -12.66
CA PRO A 28 -2.72 6.35 -11.89
C PRO A 28 -2.30 6.23 -10.41
N GLU A 29 -1.25 6.94 -9.99
CA GLU A 29 -0.83 7.03 -8.59
C GLU A 29 -1.81 7.90 -7.81
N ALA A 30 -2.34 7.36 -6.71
CA ALA A 30 -3.30 8.09 -5.89
C ALA A 30 -2.62 9.33 -5.30
N ALA A 31 -3.12 10.51 -5.64
CA ALA A 31 -2.65 11.77 -5.09
C ALA A 31 -2.57 11.72 -3.56
N LEU A 32 -1.47 12.27 -3.03
CA LEU A 32 -1.17 12.31 -1.60
C LEU A 32 -2.33 12.93 -0.82
N TYR A 33 -2.59 12.38 0.37
CA TYR A 33 -3.60 12.97 1.25
C TYR A 33 -3.15 14.38 1.68
N PRO A 34 -3.97 15.42 1.44
CA PRO A 34 -3.57 16.82 1.67
C PRO A 34 -3.57 17.23 3.16
N GLY A 35 -3.87 16.31 4.09
CA GLY A 35 -3.77 16.59 5.52
C GLY A 35 -4.99 17.30 6.14
N LEU A 36 -6.14 17.32 5.45
CA LEU A 36 -7.38 17.98 5.91
C LEU A 36 -7.74 17.69 7.38
N CYS A 37 -7.66 16.42 7.81
CA CYS A 37 -7.97 16.00 9.17
C CYS A 37 -6.75 15.97 10.10
N ARG A 38 -5.53 16.12 9.57
CA ARG A 38 -4.28 16.03 10.35
C ARG A 38 -4.23 17.12 11.42
N ASN A 39 -4.71 18.32 11.09
CA ASN A 39 -4.63 19.49 11.97
C ASN A 39 -5.91 19.74 12.78
N LEU A 40 -6.90 18.85 12.75
CA LEU A 40 -8.08 18.97 13.60
C LEU A 40 -7.68 18.95 15.08
N SER A 41 -8.30 19.83 15.86
CA SER A 41 -8.11 19.87 17.30
C SER A 41 -8.60 18.56 17.94
N GLU A 42 -8.02 18.19 19.09
CA GLU A 42 -8.45 16.99 19.80
C GLU A 42 -9.93 17.07 20.21
N VAL A 43 -10.40 18.25 20.60
CA VAL A 43 -11.82 18.50 20.94
C VAL A 43 -12.73 18.20 19.75
N GLU A 44 -12.36 18.66 18.56
CA GLU A 44 -13.14 18.42 17.35
C GLU A 44 -13.13 16.95 16.93
N ARG A 45 -11.98 16.28 17.01
CA ARG A 45 -11.86 14.85 16.75
C ARG A 45 -12.78 14.05 17.66
N GLN A 46 -12.73 14.30 18.97
CA GLN A 46 -13.55 13.59 19.95
C GLN A 46 -15.04 13.87 19.75
N SER A 47 -15.42 15.12 19.45
CA SER A 47 -16.81 15.48 19.16
C SER A 47 -17.38 14.70 17.97
N ARG A 48 -16.64 14.65 16.85
CA ARG A 48 -17.07 13.93 15.64
C ARG A 48 -17.08 12.40 15.83
N MET A 49 -16.15 11.86 16.61
CA MET A 49 -16.17 10.44 16.97
C MET A 49 -17.36 10.11 17.88
N ALA A 50 -17.65 10.95 18.87
CA ALA A 50 -18.75 10.77 19.81
C ALA A 50 -20.13 10.91 19.14
N SER A 51 -20.25 11.68 18.05
CA SER A 51 -21.47 11.77 17.25
C SER A 51 -21.71 10.55 16.33
N GLY A 52 -20.79 9.59 16.31
CA GLY A 52 -20.89 8.38 15.48
C GLY A 52 -20.50 8.60 14.02
N GLU A 53 -19.81 9.69 13.69
CA GLU A 53 -19.33 9.92 12.33
C GLU A 53 -18.27 8.87 11.95
N ALA A 54 -18.42 8.24 10.78
CA ALA A 54 -17.50 7.21 10.33
C ALA A 54 -16.12 7.80 9.96
N PHE A 55 -15.05 7.21 10.49
CA PHE A 55 -13.67 7.65 10.25
C PHE A 55 -12.72 6.47 10.00
N ALA A 56 -11.64 6.76 9.30
CA ALA A 56 -10.47 5.87 9.19
C ALA A 56 -9.32 6.42 10.04
N MET A 57 -8.39 5.58 10.51
CA MET A 57 -7.16 6.07 11.13
C MET A 57 -6.05 6.13 10.09
N ARG A 58 -5.45 7.32 9.94
CA ARG A 58 -4.28 7.55 9.11
C ARG A 58 -3.02 7.58 9.94
N LEU A 59 -1.90 7.18 9.34
CA LEU A 59 -0.58 7.40 9.88
C LEU A 59 -0.23 8.89 9.73
N ASP A 60 0.14 9.55 10.83
CA ASP A 60 0.86 10.82 10.77
C ASP A 60 2.31 10.51 10.37
N LEU A 61 2.61 10.67 9.08
CA LEU A 61 3.92 10.27 8.57
C LEU A 61 5.06 11.10 9.19
N GLY A 62 4.81 12.39 9.47
CA GLY A 62 5.80 13.27 10.09
C GLY A 62 6.20 12.78 11.49
N ARG A 63 5.20 12.45 12.33
CA ARG A 63 5.45 11.86 13.65
C ARG A 63 6.06 10.48 13.56
N ALA A 64 5.61 9.67 12.61
CA ALA A 64 6.15 8.33 12.38
C ALA A 64 7.64 8.37 12.05
N LEU A 65 8.07 9.27 11.17
CA LEU A 65 9.47 9.44 10.80
C LEU A 65 10.32 10.05 11.92
N ALA A 66 9.75 10.99 12.68
CA ALA A 66 10.42 11.55 13.85
C ALA A 66 10.76 10.46 14.89
N GLU A 67 9.93 9.42 15.00
CA GLU A 67 10.17 8.29 15.92
C GLU A 67 10.99 7.16 15.28
N ALA A 68 10.76 6.83 14.00
CA ALA A 68 11.45 5.74 13.31
C ALA A 68 12.88 6.09 12.88
N GLY A 69 13.16 7.37 12.68
CA GLY A 69 14.34 7.88 11.97
C GLY A 69 14.14 7.89 10.45
N ASN A 70 15.02 8.62 9.77
CA ASN A 70 14.94 8.84 8.32
C ASN A 70 15.89 7.93 7.51
N ASP A 71 16.81 7.24 8.17
CA ASP A 71 17.76 6.33 7.52
C ASP A 71 17.25 4.89 7.59
N LEU A 72 16.17 4.63 6.86
CA LEU A 72 15.56 3.31 6.76
C LEU A 72 15.88 2.72 5.40
N THR A 73 16.43 1.51 5.41
CA THR A 73 16.79 0.79 4.18
C THR A 73 16.16 -0.60 4.14
N TRP A 74 16.05 -1.14 2.93
CA TRP A 74 15.61 -2.51 2.65
C TRP A 74 16.28 -3.02 1.37
N ILE A 75 16.29 -4.34 1.15
CA ILE A 75 16.92 -4.95 -0.02
C ILE A 75 15.84 -5.48 -0.96
N ASP A 76 15.91 -5.05 -2.21
CA ASP A 76 15.23 -5.72 -3.33
C ASP A 76 16.25 -6.56 -4.11
N GLN A 77 15.96 -7.84 -4.33
CA GLN A 77 16.86 -8.76 -5.03
C GLN A 77 17.11 -8.36 -6.49
N GLN A 78 16.19 -7.62 -7.13
CA GLN A 78 16.34 -7.15 -8.51
C GLN A 78 16.88 -5.72 -8.59
N ARG A 79 16.60 -4.87 -7.58
CA ARG A 79 16.96 -3.44 -7.59
C ARG A 79 18.07 -3.05 -6.61
N GLY A 80 18.55 -3.98 -5.78
CA GLY A 80 19.58 -3.77 -4.77
C GLY A 80 19.07 -3.05 -3.53
N LEU A 81 19.99 -2.41 -2.81
CA LEU A 81 19.68 -1.62 -1.61
C LEU A 81 18.78 -0.43 -1.95
N GLN A 82 17.67 -0.30 -1.23
CA GLN A 82 16.72 0.79 -1.34
C GLN A 82 16.71 1.62 -0.07
N HIS A 83 16.68 2.94 -0.22
CA HIS A 83 16.31 3.85 0.86
C HIS A 83 14.78 3.99 0.89
N ALA A 84 14.18 3.96 2.07
CA ALA A 84 12.73 4.12 2.22
C ALA A 84 12.33 5.56 1.90
N GLN A 85 11.35 5.73 1.01
CA GLN A 85 10.79 7.02 0.58
C GLN A 85 9.29 7.08 0.87
N PRO A 86 8.86 6.93 2.14
CA PRO A 86 7.43 6.86 2.50
C PRO A 86 6.67 8.16 2.21
N GLU A 87 7.36 9.29 2.04
CA GLU A 87 6.80 10.58 1.63
C GLU A 87 6.10 10.52 0.27
N ARG A 88 6.47 9.57 -0.59
CA ARG A 88 5.79 9.30 -1.88
C ARG A 88 4.37 8.77 -1.70
N LEU A 89 4.03 8.26 -0.52
CA LEU A 89 2.70 7.75 -0.18
C LEU A 89 1.97 8.64 0.83
N GLY A 90 2.71 9.44 1.60
CA GLY A 90 2.16 10.36 2.60
C GLY A 90 1.40 9.64 3.71
N ASP A 91 0.33 10.26 4.21
CA ASP A 91 -0.46 9.75 5.33
C ASP A 91 -1.41 8.64 4.89
N VAL A 92 -0.89 7.42 4.82
CA VAL A 92 -1.67 6.23 4.47
C VAL A 92 -2.72 5.89 5.53
N VAL A 93 -3.80 5.25 5.10
CA VAL A 93 -4.78 4.65 6.03
C VAL A 93 -4.20 3.35 6.59
N LEU A 94 -4.22 3.20 7.92
CA LEU A 94 -3.85 1.96 8.61
C LEU A 94 -5.05 1.23 9.20
N VAL A 95 -6.04 1.96 9.70
CA VAL A 95 -7.30 1.40 10.19
C VAL A 95 -8.41 1.88 9.28
N ARG A 96 -9.06 0.95 8.60
CA ARG A 96 -10.18 1.28 7.72
C ARG A 96 -11.48 1.35 8.53
N LYS A 97 -12.37 2.25 8.12
CA LYS A 97 -13.69 2.43 8.75
C LYS A 97 -14.61 1.21 8.65
N ASP A 98 -14.37 0.32 7.70
CA ASP A 98 -15.25 -0.80 7.36
C ASP A 98 -14.70 -2.17 7.80
N ILE A 99 -13.44 -2.47 7.49
CA ILE A 99 -12.84 -3.79 7.72
C ILE A 99 -11.72 -3.78 8.78
N GLY A 100 -11.48 -2.64 9.44
CA GLY A 100 -10.56 -2.51 10.56
C GLY A 100 -9.08 -2.41 10.21
N CYS A 101 -8.55 -3.15 9.22
CA CYS A 101 -7.11 -3.12 8.90
C CYS A 101 -6.83 -2.79 7.43
N SER A 102 -5.78 -2.02 7.17
CA SER A 102 -5.27 -1.80 5.81
C SER A 102 -4.28 -2.89 5.42
N TYR A 103 -4.04 -3.02 4.10
CA TYR A 103 -3.00 -3.91 3.59
C TYR A 103 -1.65 -3.63 4.29
N HIS A 104 -1.17 -2.37 4.30
CA HIS A 104 0.14 -2.03 4.89
C HIS A 104 0.36 -2.56 6.30
N LEU A 105 -0.66 -2.49 7.16
CA LEU A 105 -0.56 -2.95 8.54
C LEU A 105 -0.67 -4.48 8.64
N ALA A 106 -1.62 -5.09 7.92
CA ALA A 106 -1.87 -6.53 7.98
C ALA A 106 -0.63 -7.34 7.55
N VAL A 107 -0.08 -7.08 6.35
CA VAL A 107 1.07 -7.86 5.83
C VAL A 107 2.28 -7.75 6.74
N VAL A 108 2.59 -6.55 7.26
CA VAL A 108 3.77 -6.36 8.11
C VAL A 108 3.70 -7.18 9.39
N ILE A 109 2.50 -7.26 9.98
CA ILE A 109 2.27 -8.05 11.20
C ILE A 109 2.28 -9.54 10.86
N ASP A 110 1.53 -9.96 9.85
CA ASP A 110 1.36 -11.37 9.50
C ASP A 110 2.69 -12.00 9.04
N ASP A 111 3.47 -11.32 8.20
CA ASP A 111 4.78 -11.78 7.74
C ASP A 111 5.74 -11.98 8.92
N ALA A 112 5.74 -11.03 9.88
CA ALA A 112 6.60 -11.13 11.06
C ALA A 112 6.15 -12.27 11.99
N LEU A 113 4.85 -12.45 12.20
CA LEU A 113 4.29 -13.55 13.01
C LEU A 113 4.58 -14.92 12.39
N GLN A 114 4.58 -15.01 11.06
CA GLN A 114 4.84 -16.24 10.32
C GLN A 114 6.33 -16.50 10.08
N GLY A 115 7.21 -15.57 10.46
CA GLY A 115 8.66 -15.69 10.26
C GLY A 115 9.08 -15.62 8.79
N VAL A 116 8.36 -14.87 7.96
CA VAL A 116 8.69 -14.66 6.54
C VAL A 116 9.99 -13.88 6.42
N THR A 117 10.98 -14.46 5.76
CA THR A 117 12.30 -13.84 5.55
C THR A 117 12.51 -13.33 4.12
N LYS A 118 11.77 -13.86 3.14
CA LYS A 118 11.80 -13.44 1.74
C LYS A 118 10.39 -13.24 1.18
N ILE A 119 10.12 -12.05 0.66
CA ILE A 119 8.82 -11.64 0.11
C ILE A 119 8.95 -11.49 -1.40
N THR A 120 8.33 -12.39 -2.16
CA THR A 120 8.23 -12.29 -3.64
C THR A 120 6.82 -11.86 -4.03
N ARG A 121 6.70 -10.71 -4.70
CA ARG A 121 5.40 -10.14 -5.10
C ARG A 121 5.51 -9.27 -6.36
N GLY A 122 4.39 -8.86 -6.93
CA GLY A 122 4.38 -8.01 -8.13
C GLY A 122 5.00 -6.64 -7.87
N GLU A 123 5.65 -6.07 -8.89
CA GLU A 123 6.24 -4.72 -8.84
C GLU A 123 5.23 -3.59 -8.63
N ASP A 124 3.94 -3.85 -8.82
CA ASP A 124 2.85 -2.93 -8.45
C ASP A 124 2.79 -2.67 -6.93
N LEU A 125 3.39 -3.53 -6.12
CA LEU A 125 3.48 -3.40 -4.66
C LEU A 125 4.84 -2.84 -4.19
N PHE A 126 5.72 -2.45 -5.12
CA PHE A 126 7.06 -1.93 -4.79
C PHE A 126 6.99 -0.71 -3.87
N GLU A 127 6.20 0.30 -4.24
CA GLU A 127 6.07 1.55 -3.48
C GLU A 127 5.51 1.31 -2.07
N ALA A 128 4.65 0.29 -1.90
CA ALA A 128 4.09 -0.05 -0.59
C ALA A 128 5.17 -0.46 0.43
N THR A 129 6.32 -0.96 -0.05
CA THR A 129 7.45 -1.37 0.78
C THR A 129 8.03 -0.20 1.59
N HIS A 130 8.00 1.02 1.05
CA HIS A 130 8.52 2.20 1.76
C HIS A 130 7.77 2.45 3.08
N ILE A 131 6.43 2.37 3.05
CA ILE A 131 5.60 2.49 4.25
C ILE A 131 5.74 1.26 5.15
N GLN A 132 5.76 0.06 4.57
CA GLN A 132 5.91 -1.17 5.35
C GLN A 132 7.22 -1.18 6.13
N ARG A 133 8.30 -0.64 5.56
CA ARG A 133 9.59 -0.50 6.24
C ARG A 133 9.53 0.40 7.46
N VAL A 134 8.81 1.53 7.37
CA VAL A 134 8.54 2.43 8.52
C VAL A 134 7.76 1.68 9.60
N LEU A 135 6.71 0.96 9.22
CA LEU A 135 5.90 0.19 10.17
C LEU A 135 6.71 -0.90 10.86
N GLN A 136 7.55 -1.63 10.13
CA GLN A 136 8.48 -2.63 10.70
C GLN A 136 9.40 -1.98 11.74
N LYS A 137 10.00 -0.83 11.43
CA LYS A 137 10.85 -0.10 12.37
C LYS A 137 10.08 0.33 13.63
N LEU A 138 8.91 0.94 13.45
CA LEU A 138 8.10 1.42 14.56
C LEU A 138 7.67 0.26 15.46
N LEU A 139 7.26 -0.86 14.88
CA LEU A 139 6.75 -2.02 15.62
C LEU A 139 7.87 -2.95 16.15
N GLY A 140 9.14 -2.66 15.85
CA GLY A 140 10.26 -3.51 16.26
C GLY A 140 10.29 -4.88 15.55
N LEU A 141 9.75 -4.94 14.33
CA LEU A 141 9.63 -6.17 13.53
C LEU A 141 10.83 -6.34 12.59
N PRO A 142 11.18 -7.59 12.25
CA PRO A 142 12.25 -7.86 11.29
C PRO A 142 11.92 -7.29 9.91
N THR A 143 12.96 -7.02 9.13
CA THR A 143 12.85 -6.63 7.73
C THR A 143 13.22 -7.84 6.87
N ALA A 144 12.29 -8.29 6.03
CA ALA A 144 12.53 -9.35 5.05
C ALA A 144 13.32 -8.80 3.84
N GLU A 145 13.90 -9.72 3.07
CA GLU A 145 14.38 -9.43 1.71
C GLU A 145 13.20 -9.46 0.73
N TYR A 146 13.18 -8.53 -0.23
CA TYR A 146 12.09 -8.42 -1.19
C TYR A 146 12.55 -8.83 -2.59
N GLU A 147 11.64 -9.35 -3.39
CA GLU A 147 11.83 -9.56 -4.82
C GLU A 147 10.55 -9.16 -5.55
N HIS A 148 10.59 -7.97 -6.17
CA HIS A 148 9.46 -7.45 -6.93
C HIS A 148 9.52 -7.91 -8.39
N HIS A 149 8.72 -8.92 -8.73
CA HIS A 149 8.70 -9.48 -10.08
C HIS A 149 7.82 -8.66 -11.03
N ARG A 150 8.15 -8.72 -12.32
CA ARG A 150 7.38 -8.08 -13.39
C ARG A 150 5.94 -8.59 -13.42
N LEU A 151 5.03 -7.72 -13.84
CA LEU A 151 3.63 -8.08 -14.05
C LEU A 151 3.46 -8.85 -15.35
N ILE A 152 2.46 -9.73 -15.40
CA ILE A 152 2.11 -10.45 -16.62
C ILE A 152 1.31 -9.49 -17.52
N CYS A 153 1.80 -9.31 -18.74
CA CYS A 153 1.17 -8.50 -19.77
C CYS A 153 0.63 -9.36 -20.92
N ASP A 154 -0.32 -8.82 -21.67
CA ASP A 154 -0.74 -9.36 -22.96
C ASP A 154 0.33 -9.10 -24.05
N ASN A 155 0.02 -9.53 -25.28
CA ASN A 155 0.92 -9.36 -26.43
C ASN A 155 1.16 -7.90 -26.81
N ASP A 156 0.28 -6.98 -26.38
CA ASP A 156 0.41 -5.53 -26.60
C ASP A 156 1.13 -4.83 -25.43
N GLY A 157 1.65 -5.60 -24.47
CA GLY A 157 2.33 -5.08 -23.28
C GLY A 157 1.38 -4.51 -22.22
N ARG A 158 0.06 -4.66 -22.38
CA ARG A 158 -0.91 -4.20 -21.39
C ARG A 158 -0.99 -5.20 -20.26
N ARG A 159 -0.92 -4.70 -19.02
CA ARG A 159 -1.05 -5.52 -17.82
C ARG A 159 -2.37 -6.28 -17.85
N LEU A 160 -2.32 -7.60 -17.70
CA LEU A 160 -3.52 -8.42 -17.54
C LEU A 160 -4.20 -8.09 -16.20
N ALA A 161 -5.32 -7.37 -16.24
CA ALA A 161 -6.14 -7.10 -15.07
C ALA A 161 -7.49 -7.83 -15.17
N LYS A 162 -8.02 -8.27 -14.02
CA LYS A 162 -9.32 -8.96 -13.93
C LYS A 162 -10.50 -8.18 -14.55
N ARG A 163 -10.36 -6.88 -14.80
CA ARG A 163 -11.40 -6.02 -15.37
C ARG A 163 -11.48 -6.09 -16.90
N ASP A 164 -10.43 -6.55 -17.57
CA ASP A 164 -10.31 -6.45 -19.03
C ASP A 164 -10.73 -7.73 -19.76
N GLU A 165 -11.63 -8.52 -19.16
CA GLU A 165 -11.94 -9.91 -19.61
C GLU A 165 -10.66 -10.77 -19.75
N ALA A 166 -9.59 -10.38 -19.06
CA ALA A 166 -8.30 -11.02 -19.14
C ALA A 166 -8.42 -12.51 -18.82
N GLU A 167 -7.64 -13.30 -19.55
CA GLU A 167 -7.63 -14.75 -19.48
C GLU A 167 -7.43 -15.23 -18.03
N THR A 168 -8.48 -15.85 -17.45
CA THR A 168 -8.42 -16.36 -16.07
C THR A 168 -7.93 -17.81 -16.05
N ILE A 169 -7.33 -18.25 -14.92
CA ILE A 169 -7.00 -19.67 -14.70
C ILE A 169 -8.24 -20.56 -14.87
N ARG A 170 -9.44 -20.07 -14.50
CA ARG A 170 -10.71 -20.78 -14.71
C ARG A 170 -11.03 -20.95 -16.20
N SER A 171 -10.96 -19.86 -16.97
CA SER A 171 -11.23 -19.88 -18.42
C SER A 171 -10.22 -20.78 -19.16
N LEU A 172 -8.94 -20.70 -18.79
CA LEU A 172 -7.87 -21.58 -19.30
C LEU A 172 -8.20 -23.06 -19.08
N ARG A 173 -8.61 -23.40 -17.85
CA ARG A 173 -8.99 -24.77 -17.49
C ARG A 173 -10.23 -25.23 -18.27
N GLN A 174 -11.23 -24.37 -18.44
CA GLN A 174 -12.45 -24.69 -19.19
C GLN A 174 -12.17 -24.92 -20.69
N ARG A 175 -11.16 -24.27 -21.25
CA ARG A 175 -10.67 -24.49 -22.62
C ARG A 175 -9.69 -25.66 -22.76
N GLY A 176 -9.43 -26.40 -21.69
CA GLY A 176 -8.56 -27.57 -21.70
C GLY A 176 -7.06 -27.26 -21.65
N VAL A 177 -6.65 -26.02 -21.36
CA VAL A 177 -5.23 -25.69 -21.21
C VAL A 177 -4.67 -26.37 -19.96
N SER A 178 -3.65 -27.20 -20.16
CA SER A 178 -3.04 -27.95 -19.05
C SER A 178 -2.10 -27.06 -18.22
N PRO A 179 -1.88 -27.37 -16.92
CA PRO A 179 -0.88 -26.68 -16.12
C PRO A 179 0.53 -26.73 -16.71
N ARG A 180 0.91 -27.85 -17.36
CA ARG A 180 2.20 -28.01 -18.03
C ARG A 180 2.33 -27.04 -19.21
N GLU A 181 1.30 -26.97 -20.04
CA GLU A 181 1.25 -26.05 -21.17
C GLU A 181 1.31 -24.59 -20.72
N LEU A 182 0.53 -24.22 -19.69
CA LEU A 182 0.56 -22.86 -19.14
C LEU A 182 1.93 -22.49 -18.55
N ARG A 183 2.57 -23.41 -17.82
CA ARG A 183 3.93 -23.23 -17.30
C ARG A 183 4.95 -23.00 -18.42
N ALA A 184 4.89 -23.82 -19.48
CA ALA A 184 5.77 -23.67 -20.63
C ALA A 184 5.56 -22.31 -21.34
N ARG A 185 4.30 -21.86 -21.52
CA ARG A 185 3.98 -20.54 -22.07
C ARG A 185 4.55 -19.38 -21.24
N LEU A 186 4.58 -19.54 -19.92
CA LEU A 186 5.13 -18.55 -18.98
C LEU A 186 6.64 -18.69 -18.77
N GLY A 187 7.32 -19.58 -19.51
CA GLY A 187 8.77 -19.75 -19.44
C GLY A 187 9.26 -20.58 -18.24
N PHE A 188 8.36 -21.26 -17.52
CA PHE A 188 8.75 -22.22 -16.49
C PHE A 188 9.12 -23.55 -17.14
N GLN A 189 10.32 -24.05 -16.82
CA GLN A 189 10.73 -25.42 -17.16
C GLN A 189 9.98 -26.46 -16.31
#